data_AF-A0A6V7IMR6-F1
#
_entry.id   AF-A0A6V7IMR6-F1
#
_cell.length_a   1.000
_cell.length_b   1.000
_cell.length_c   1.000
_cell.angle_alpha   90.00
_cell.angle_beta   90.00
_cell.angle_gamma   90.00
#
_symmetry.space_group_name_H-M   'P 1'
#
loop_
_entity.id
_entity.type
_entity.pdbx_description
1 polymer ?
#
loop_
_entity_poly.entity_id
_entity_poly.type
_entity_poly.pdbx_seq_one_letter_code
_entity_poly.pdbx_strand_id
1 'polypeptide(L)'
;FAEFLHCKGKKFVDFDEVRKEIEAETDRVTGSNKGISNIPINLRVYSPNVLNLTLIDLPGLTKVPIGDQPVDIEAQIKGMIFQFIKKDNCLILAVTPANTDLANSDALKLAKEVDPQ
;
A
#
# COMPACT_ATOMS: atom_id res chain seq x y z
N PHE A 1 -1.73 -9.24 -18.87
CA PHE A 1 -2.50 -7.98 -18.95
C PHE A 1 -3.03 -7.65 -17.56
N ALA A 2 -3.37 -6.41 -17.30
CA ALA A 2 -3.94 -5.95 -16.05
C ALA A 2 -5.32 -5.30 -16.27
N GLU A 3 -6.15 -5.28 -15.24
CA GLU A 3 -7.46 -4.66 -15.24
C GLU A 3 -7.71 -3.98 -13.89
N PHE A 4 -8.17 -2.73 -13.93
CA PHE A 4 -8.58 -1.99 -12.76
C PHE A 4 -10.08 -2.10 -12.55
N LEU A 5 -10.52 -2.22 -11.29
CA LEU A 5 -11.94 -2.29 -10.95
C LEU A 5 -12.71 -1.03 -11.37
N HIS A 6 -12.07 0.14 -11.32
CA HIS A 6 -12.65 1.42 -11.75
C HIS A 6 -12.62 1.64 -13.27
N CYS A 7 -11.84 0.85 -14.03
CA CYS A 7 -11.79 0.88 -15.48
C CYS A 7 -12.34 -0.43 -16.11
N LYS A 8 -13.57 -0.80 -15.75
CA LYS A 8 -14.19 -2.07 -16.18
C LYS A 8 -14.06 -2.30 -17.69
N GLY A 9 -13.55 -3.48 -18.07
CA GLY A 9 -13.42 -3.90 -19.46
C GLY A 9 -12.19 -3.36 -20.21
N LYS A 10 -11.42 -2.43 -19.61
CA LYS A 10 -10.15 -1.97 -20.19
C LYS A 10 -9.02 -2.91 -19.77
N LYS A 11 -8.35 -3.51 -20.76
CA LYS A 11 -7.17 -4.36 -20.55
C LYS A 11 -5.90 -3.55 -20.80
N PHE A 12 -5.07 -3.44 -19.77
CA PHE A 12 -3.76 -2.82 -19.83
C PHE A 12 -2.73 -3.90 -20.18
N VAL A 13 -2.02 -3.74 -21.29
CA VAL A 13 -0.98 -4.69 -21.71
C VAL A 13 0.43 -4.16 -21.46
N ASP A 14 0.56 -2.84 -21.34
CA ASP A 14 1.77 -2.14 -20.96
C ASP A 14 1.74 -1.78 -19.46
N PHE A 15 2.79 -2.15 -18.72
CA PHE A 15 2.90 -1.86 -17.29
C PHE A 15 3.25 -0.40 -16.99
N ASP A 16 3.78 0.36 -17.95
CA ASP A 16 3.96 1.79 -17.79
C ASP A 16 2.60 2.53 -17.81
N GLU A 17 1.62 2.03 -18.56
CA GLU A 17 0.23 2.53 -18.48
C GLU A 17 -0.43 2.17 -17.14
N VAL A 18 -0.16 0.98 -16.60
CA VAL A 18 -0.63 0.57 -15.27
C VAL A 18 -0.10 1.52 -14.20
N ARG A 19 1.20 1.85 -14.24
CA ARG A 19 1.82 2.80 -13.31
C ARG A 19 1.14 4.17 -13.38
N LYS A 20 0.99 4.72 -14.59
CA LYS A 20 0.35 6.02 -14.81
C LYS A 20 -1.11 6.05 -14.34
N GLU A 21 -1.84 4.96 -14.53
CA GLU A 21 -3.23 4.84 -14.07
C GLU A 21 -3.32 4.82 -12.54
N ILE A 22 -2.40 4.13 -11.84
CA ILE A 22 -2.33 4.14 -10.37
C ILE A 22 -2.07 5.58 -9.87
N GLU A 23 -1.09 6.26 -10.47
CA GLU A 23 -0.77 7.65 -10.12
C GLU A 23 -1.97 8.59 -10.35
N ALA A 24 -2.59 8.51 -11.53
CA ALA A 24 -3.74 9.34 -11.87
C ALA A 24 -4.95 9.08 -10.98
N GLU A 25 -5.24 7.82 -10.65
CA GLU A 25 -6.34 7.46 -9.75
C GLU A 25 -6.07 7.90 -8.31
N THR A 26 -4.81 7.84 -7.88
CA THR A 26 -4.38 8.33 -6.56
C THR A 26 -4.59 9.84 -6.48
N ASP A 27 -4.04 10.60 -7.43
CA ASP A 27 -4.17 12.07 -7.48
C ASP A 27 -5.62 12.53 -7.60
N ARG A 28 -6.47 11.76 -8.31
CA ARG A 28 -7.91 12.06 -8.44
C ARG A 28 -8.63 12.02 -7.08
N VAL A 29 -8.18 11.15 -6.17
CA VAL A 29 -8.81 10.95 -4.86
C VAL A 29 -8.16 11.79 -3.77
N THR A 30 -6.83 11.90 -3.77
CA THR A 30 -6.07 12.55 -2.69
C THR A 30 -5.63 13.98 -3.02
N GLY A 31 -5.77 14.40 -4.28
CA GLY A 31 -5.19 15.64 -4.79
C GLY A 31 -3.69 15.53 -5.02
N SER A 32 -3.10 16.56 -5.64
CA SER A 32 -1.71 16.53 -6.13
C SER A 32 -0.64 16.74 -5.05
N ASN A 33 -1.01 16.91 -3.78
CA ASN A 33 -0.09 17.38 -2.74
C ASN A 33 0.09 16.39 -1.56
N LYS A 34 0.37 15.13 -1.90
CA LYS A 34 0.80 14.07 -0.95
C LYS A 34 -0.24 13.65 0.09
N GLY A 35 -1.52 13.89 -0.18
CA GLY A 35 -2.62 13.37 0.63
C GLY A 35 -2.67 11.83 0.61
N ILE A 36 -3.38 11.25 1.58
CA ILE A 36 -3.66 9.82 1.66
C ILE A 36 -5.16 9.56 1.61
N SER A 37 -5.55 8.34 1.24
CA SER A 37 -6.95 7.92 1.24
C SER A 37 -7.07 6.46 1.66
N ASN A 38 -8.15 6.15 2.39
CA ASN A 38 -8.50 4.77 2.76
C ASN A 38 -9.22 4.02 1.62
N ILE A 39 -9.48 4.68 0.48
CA ILE A 39 -10.15 4.06 -0.67
C ILE A 39 -9.12 3.25 -1.46
N PRO A 40 -9.25 1.91 -1.57
CA PRO A 40 -8.27 1.07 -2.23
C PRO A 40 -8.40 1.11 -3.75
N ILE A 41 -7.25 1.12 -4.44
CA ILE A 41 -7.17 0.85 -5.87
C ILE A 41 -7.12 -0.67 -6.08
N ASN A 42 -8.14 -1.22 -6.72
CA ASN A 42 -8.23 -2.66 -6.97
C ASN A 42 -7.70 -3.00 -8.36
N LEU A 43 -6.52 -3.61 -8.40
CA LEU A 43 -5.82 -4.01 -9.62
C LEU A 43 -5.74 -5.55 -9.69
N ARG A 44 -6.15 -6.12 -10.83
CA ARG A 44 -5.94 -7.54 -11.13
C ARG A 44 -4.90 -7.69 -12.22
N VAL A 45 -3.86 -8.46 -11.97
CA VAL A 45 -2.79 -8.75 -12.94
C VAL A 45 -2.88 -10.21 -13.38
N TYR A 46 -2.98 -10.42 -14.68
CA TYR A 46 -3.04 -11.74 -15.31
C TYR A 46 -1.71 -12.01 -16.03
N SER A 47 -1.03 -13.07 -15.63
CA SER A 47 0.23 -13.53 -16.22
C SER A 47 0.33 -15.06 -16.12
N PRO A 48 0.89 -15.76 -17.12
CA PRO A 48 1.14 -17.21 -17.03
C PRO A 48 2.27 -17.56 -16.04
N ASN A 49 3.05 -16.57 -15.59
CA ASN A 49 4.25 -16.76 -14.77
C ASN A 49 4.04 -16.44 -13.29
N VAL A 50 2.79 -16.27 -12.83
CA VAL A 50 2.48 -15.87 -11.45
C VAL A 50 1.51 -16.84 -10.79
N LEU A 51 1.56 -16.90 -9.46
CA LEU A 51 0.61 -17.63 -8.64
C LEU A 51 -0.64 -16.78 -8.38
N ASN A 52 -1.74 -17.44 -8.01
CA ASN A 52 -2.93 -16.76 -7.51
C ASN A 52 -2.65 -16.23 -6.10
N LEU A 53 -2.23 -14.97 -6.02
CA LEU A 53 -1.91 -14.28 -4.78
C LEU A 53 -2.62 -12.92 -4.74
N THR A 54 -3.02 -12.50 -3.54
CA THR A 54 -3.49 -11.14 -3.28
C THR A 54 -2.40 -10.42 -2.51
N LEU A 55 -1.86 -9.36 -3.11
CA LEU A 55 -0.90 -8.47 -2.47
C LEU A 55 -1.62 -7.16 -2.14
N ILE A 56 -1.36 -6.63 -0.95
CA ILE A 56 -1.88 -5.35 -0.51
C ILE A 56 -0.67 -4.46 -0.31
N ASP A 57 -0.54 -3.44 -1.13
CA ASP A 57 0.45 -2.37 -0.94
C ASP A 57 -0.17 -1.30 -0.03
N LEU A 58 0.59 -0.87 0.98
CA LEU A 58 0.11 0.04 2.03
C LEU A 58 1.03 1.27 2.08
N PRO A 59 0.50 2.45 2.45
CA PRO A 59 1.33 3.65 2.56
C PRO A 59 2.49 3.44 3.53
N GLY A 60 3.68 3.92 3.13
CA GLY A 60 4.86 3.88 3.98
C GLY A 60 4.67 4.70 5.25
N LEU A 61 5.18 4.18 6.37
CA LEU A 61 5.14 4.90 7.64
C LEU A 61 5.99 6.17 7.55
N THR A 62 5.37 7.33 7.82
CA THR A 62 6.06 8.61 7.97
C THR A 62 5.80 9.17 9.37
N LYS A 63 6.85 9.71 10.00
CA LYS A 63 6.79 10.37 11.32
C LYS A 63 6.65 11.88 11.22
N VAL A 64 6.91 12.44 10.03
CA VAL A 64 6.89 13.89 9.79
C VAL A 64 5.95 14.17 8.62
N PRO A 65 4.88 14.96 8.82
CA PRO A 65 4.00 15.34 7.73
C PRO A 65 4.74 16.20 6.71
N ILE A 66 4.43 16.00 5.42
CA ILE A 66 4.97 16.77 4.30
C ILE A 66 3.84 17.23 3.37
N GLY A 67 3.97 18.42 2.78
CA GLY A 67 2.92 18.96 1.90
C GLY A 67 1.63 19.24 2.67
N ASP A 68 0.50 18.78 2.14
CA ASP A 68 -0.83 18.95 2.75
C ASP A 68 -1.22 17.81 3.71
N GLN A 69 -0.25 17.00 4.13
CA GLN A 69 -0.51 15.94 5.10
C GLN A 69 -0.91 16.53 6.46
N PRO A 70 -1.97 15.99 7.09
CA PRO A 70 -2.40 16.47 8.39
C PRO A 70 -1.41 16.05 9.48
N VAL A 71 -1.43 16.75 10.62
CA VAL A 71 -0.49 16.51 11.73
C VAL A 71 -0.60 15.09 12.32
N ASP A 72 -1.74 14.43 12.15
CA ASP A 72 -2.03 13.08 12.60
C ASP A 72 -1.80 12.02 11.51
N ILE A 73 -1.09 12.34 10.42
CA ILE A 73 -0.83 11.43 9.29
C ILE A 73 -0.28 10.08 9.72
N GLU A 74 0.63 10.05 10.71
CA GLU A 74 1.21 8.81 11.22
C GLU A 74 0.11 7.89 11.80
N ALA A 75 -0.81 8.45 12.58
CA ALA A 75 -1.90 7.72 13.19
C ALA A 75 -2.90 7.22 12.13
N GLN A 76 -3.18 8.02 11.10
CA GLN A 76 -4.03 7.61 9.99
C GLN A 76 -3.42 6.45 9.19
N ILE A 77 -2.11 6.53 8.85
CA ILE A 77 -1.40 5.47 8.14
C ILE A 77 -1.37 4.18 8.97
N LYS A 78 -1.05 4.28 10.27
CA LYS A 78 -1.13 3.13 11.17
C LYS A 78 -2.54 2.54 11.18
N GLY A 79 -3.56 3.39 11.29
CA GLY A 79 -4.97 2.98 11.24
C GLY A 79 -5.32 2.19 9.98
N MET A 80 -4.85 2.64 8.81
CA MET A 80 -5.01 1.90 7.55
C MET A 80 -4.32 0.54 7.59
N ILE A 81 -3.04 0.50 8.00
CA ILE A 81 -2.26 -0.75 8.05
C ILE A 81 -2.96 -1.78 8.94
N PHE A 82 -3.39 -1.37 10.14
CA PHE A 82 -4.06 -2.26 11.10
C PHE A 82 -5.37 -2.85 10.60
N GLN A 83 -6.06 -2.23 9.63
CA GLN A 83 -7.26 -2.83 9.02
C GLN A 83 -6.95 -4.09 8.21
N PHE A 84 -5.71 -4.24 7.74
CA PHE A 84 -5.28 -5.37 6.92
C PHE A 84 -4.47 -6.40 7.72
N ILE A 85 -3.51 -5.95 8.54
CA ILE A 85 -2.58 -6.85 9.23
C ILE A 85 -3.20 -7.56 10.45
N LYS A 86 -4.35 -7.11 10.96
CA LYS A 86 -5.08 -7.77 12.07
C LYS A 86 -5.89 -9.00 11.64
N LYS A 87 -5.90 -9.36 10.37
CA LYS A 87 -6.66 -10.51 9.87
C LYS A 87 -5.82 -11.78 10.07
N ASP A 88 -6.39 -12.82 10.65
CA ASP A 88 -5.70 -14.08 10.97
C ASP A 88 -5.02 -14.76 9.75
N ASN A 89 -5.54 -14.54 8.54
CA ASN A 89 -5.00 -15.10 7.29
C ASN A 89 -4.11 -14.10 6.51
N CYS A 90 -3.55 -13.08 7.17
CA CYS A 90 -2.65 -12.11 6.55
C CYS A 90 -1.19 -12.51 6.78
N LEU A 91 -0.42 -12.66 5.70
CA LEU A 91 1.04 -12.78 5.78
C LEU A 91 1.66 -11.38 5.80
N ILE A 92 2.37 -11.03 6.88
CA ILE A 92 3.04 -9.74 7.02
C ILE A 92 4.46 -9.84 6.46
N LEU A 93 4.75 -9.12 5.37
CA LEU A 93 6.10 -8.98 4.85
C LEU A 93 6.76 -7.72 5.44
N ALA A 94 7.44 -7.85 6.58
CA ALA A 94 8.10 -6.75 7.25
C ALA A 94 9.44 -6.36 6.57
N VAL A 95 9.37 -5.50 5.54
CA VAL A 95 10.55 -5.05 4.79
C VAL A 95 11.31 -3.97 5.58
N THR A 96 12.60 -4.21 5.83
CA THR A 96 13.50 -3.26 6.50
C THR A 96 14.77 -3.04 5.66
N PRO A 97 15.17 -1.78 5.40
CA PRO A 97 16.43 -1.48 4.73
C PRO A 97 17.65 -1.97 5.55
N ALA A 98 18.60 -2.62 4.88
CA ALA A 98 19.79 -3.20 5.53
C ALA A 98 20.76 -2.15 6.12
N ASN A 99 20.64 -0.89 5.70
CA ASN A 99 21.43 0.24 6.21
C ASN A 99 20.82 0.88 7.48
N THR A 100 19.71 0.35 7.99
CA THR A 100 19.07 0.80 9.23
C THR A 100 19.17 -0.27 10.30
N ASP A 101 19.24 0.14 11.57
CA ASP A 101 19.21 -0.80 12.68
C ASP A 101 17.86 -1.52 12.73
N LEU A 102 17.90 -2.86 12.72
CA LEU A 102 16.73 -3.72 12.76
C LEU A 102 15.88 -3.48 14.02
N ALA A 103 16.51 -3.14 15.14
CA ALA A 103 15.81 -2.81 16.39
C ALA A 103 14.92 -1.56 16.25
N ASN A 104 15.23 -0.69 15.29
CA ASN A 104 14.48 0.53 14.99
C ASN A 104 13.46 0.37 13.87
N SER A 105 13.30 -0.83 13.30
CA SER A 105 12.33 -1.10 12.22
C SER A 105 10.89 -0.89 12.69
N ASP A 106 10.21 0.10 12.11
CA ASP A 106 8.80 0.36 12.39
C ASP A 106 7.92 -0.78 11.84
N ALA A 107 8.31 -1.42 10.73
CA ALA A 107 7.60 -2.57 10.15
C ALA A 107 7.60 -3.77 11.11
N LEU A 108 8.74 -4.09 11.72
CA LEU A 108 8.83 -5.18 12.70
C LEU A 108 8.09 -4.86 14.00
N LYS A 109 8.10 -3.60 14.45
CA LYS A 109 7.33 -3.18 15.63
C LYS A 109 5.84 -3.39 15.40
N LEU A 110 5.29 -2.93 14.28
CA LEU A 110 3.87 -3.14 13.95
C LEU A 110 3.52 -4.62 13.78
N ALA A 111 4.38 -5.41 13.14
CA ALA A 111 4.16 -6.84 12.99
C ALA A 111 4.04 -7.53 14.37
N LYS A 112 4.97 -7.24 15.30
CA LYS A 112 4.96 -7.82 16.66
C LYS A 112 3.72 -7.44 17.50
N GLU A 113 3.07 -6.32 17.21
CA GLU A 113 1.85 -5.92 17.93
C GLU A 113 0.64 -6.79 17.56
N VAL A 114 0.61 -7.37 16.36
CA VAL A 114 -0.51 -8.19 15.88
C VAL A 114 -0.15 -9.68 15.75
N ASP A 115 1.14 -9.98 15.60
CA ASP A 115 1.70 -11.31 15.49
C ASP A 115 2.95 -11.42 16.41
N PRO A 116 2.74 -11.66 17.71
CA PRO A 116 3.82 -11.69 18.70
C PRO A 116 4.65 -12.98 18.69
N GLN A 117 4.23 -14.00 17.93
CA GLN A 117 4.89 -15.31 17.85
C GLN A 117 5.89 -15.36 16.69
#